data_AF-J2NWW9-F1
#
_entry.id   AF-J2NWW9-F1
#
_cell.length_a   1.000
_cell.length_b   1.000
_cell.length_c   1.000
_cell.angle_alpha   90.00
_cell.angle_beta   90.00
_cell.angle_gamma   90.00
#
_symmetry.space_group_name_H-M   'P 1'
#
loop_
_entity.id
_entity.type
_entity.pdbx_description
1 polymer ?
#
loop_
_entity_poly.entity_id
_entity_poly.type
_entity_poly.pdbx_seq_one_letter_code
_entity_poly.pdbx_strand_id
1 'polypeptide(L)'
;GSDLVGFGAKSFLLGNTNAVVPGSPLGCGLAPCDALTNVRRGNDLEPHNSGDWGVMAKWSPAWLDGTLGVYYRETSEILPQAWLDARGISSANPNGTRPAGQVPAVVNTLNSLSTATYQLAYADNIKIAGLSLSKDVGGISVGSDLNIRHNMPLASIPAIVSTNSPLGLGQGLGLLPARTASTGVIYDTPSRGDSMSATGDTLHWTLNGLMTIPKMPVFDSATVLAELYYSNLLQLDDKNEALYKGKGTYRGIDQPTRDNWGLAVNFTPTWYQVFPGVDLNAPMSVNVGLDGVSPVTGGGAKDTGNYAVGLGAVVYNKYFVDLKYVDSFGQTDKCNTSGVSTGPTGGDGSTPNAFSGNENYACYAGGYSSFSGGGATTEDRGAVYLTMKTTF
;
A
#
# COMPACT_ATOMS: atom_id res chain seq x y z
N GLY A 1 -17.41 -7.29 3.47
CA GLY A 1 -16.96 -6.61 4.69
C GLY A 1 -15.45 -6.60 4.68
N SER A 2 -14.84 -5.43 4.84
CA SER A 2 -13.39 -5.29 4.96
C SER A 2 -12.96 -5.80 6.33
N ASP A 3 -12.72 -7.11 6.44
CA ASP A 3 -11.91 -7.59 7.55
C ASP A 3 -10.49 -7.10 7.27
N LEU A 4 -10.01 -6.20 8.13
CA LEU A 4 -8.67 -5.64 8.02
C LEU A 4 -7.70 -6.82 8.11
N VAL A 5 -6.88 -7.03 7.08
CA VAL A 5 -5.86 -8.08 7.05
C VAL A 5 -4.78 -7.73 8.08
N GLY A 6 -5.06 -8.04 9.35
CA GLY A 6 -4.21 -7.72 10.50
C GLY A 6 -4.30 -8.81 11.57
N PHE A 7 -3.88 -8.51 12.80
CA PHE A 7 -3.74 -9.48 13.90
C PHE A 7 -5.03 -10.24 14.30
N GLY A 8 -6.21 -9.83 13.80
CA GLY A 8 -7.49 -10.50 14.04
C GLY A 8 -7.96 -11.43 12.92
N ALA A 9 -7.48 -11.24 11.68
CA ALA A 9 -7.87 -12.07 10.55
C ALA A 9 -7.13 -13.41 10.65
N LYS A 10 -7.79 -14.48 11.13
CA LYS A 10 -7.20 -15.83 11.22
C LYS A 10 -7.32 -16.63 9.93
N SER A 11 -8.28 -16.27 9.09
CA SER A 11 -8.53 -16.87 7.80
C SER A 11 -9.40 -15.95 6.96
N PHE A 12 -9.29 -16.04 5.64
CA PHE A 12 -10.22 -15.42 4.70
C PHE A 12 -10.72 -16.46 3.69
N LEU A 13 -11.90 -16.21 3.13
CA LEU A 13 -12.52 -17.03 2.09
C LEU A 13 -12.16 -16.48 0.71
N LEU A 14 -11.24 -17.16 0.02
CA LEU A 14 -10.98 -16.92 -1.40
C LEU A 14 -12.13 -17.48 -2.23
N GLY A 15 -12.92 -16.60 -2.84
CA GLY A 15 -13.92 -17.00 -3.82
C GLY A 15 -13.31 -17.23 -5.21
N ASN A 16 -13.70 -18.33 -5.86
CA ASN A 16 -13.36 -18.59 -7.24
C ASN A 16 -14.29 -17.78 -8.17
N THR A 17 -13.73 -16.74 -8.80
CA THR A 17 -14.40 -15.88 -9.79
C THR A 17 -13.86 -16.12 -11.21
N ASN A 18 -13.35 -17.33 -11.49
CA ASN A 18 -12.67 -17.65 -12.73
C ASN A 18 -13.61 -18.18 -13.82
N ALA A 19 -13.16 -18.09 -15.07
CA ALA A 19 -13.88 -18.64 -16.22
C ALA A 19 -13.77 -20.14 -16.31
N VAL A 20 -14.82 -20.76 -16.86
CA VAL A 20 -14.70 -22.10 -17.40
C VAL A 20 -13.66 -22.07 -18.51
N VAL A 21 -12.60 -22.86 -18.34
CA VAL A 21 -11.55 -23.05 -19.34
C VAL A 21 -11.85 -24.35 -20.09
N PRO A 22 -12.18 -24.28 -21.40
CA PRO A 22 -12.41 -25.48 -22.20
C PRO A 22 -11.21 -26.43 -22.14
N GLY A 23 -11.47 -27.71 -21.82
CA GLY A 23 -10.42 -28.72 -21.68
C GLY A 23 -9.67 -28.72 -20.34
N SER A 24 -9.97 -27.79 -19.41
CA SER A 24 -9.45 -27.85 -18.04
C SER A 24 -10.19 -28.94 -17.25
N PRO A 25 -9.47 -29.91 -16.66
CA PRO A 25 -10.08 -30.95 -15.80
C PRO A 25 -10.78 -30.40 -14.55
N LEU A 26 -10.49 -29.15 -14.18
CA LEU A 26 -11.02 -28.46 -12.99
C LEU A 26 -12.12 -27.44 -13.32
N GLY A 27 -12.46 -27.25 -14.60
CA GLY A 27 -13.44 -26.26 -15.05
C GLY A 27 -12.90 -24.83 -14.93
N CYS A 28 -12.87 -24.26 -13.73
CA CYS A 28 -12.60 -22.84 -13.45
C CYS A 28 -11.22 -22.57 -12.79
N GLY A 29 -10.17 -23.26 -13.24
CA GLY A 29 -8.81 -23.08 -12.71
C GLY A 29 -8.48 -24.06 -11.59
N LEU A 30 -8.01 -23.60 -10.44
CA LEU A 30 -7.52 -24.48 -9.37
C LEU A 30 -8.59 -25.09 -8.45
N ALA A 31 -9.79 -24.51 -8.46
CA ALA A 31 -10.93 -24.97 -7.70
C ALA A 31 -12.16 -25.07 -8.62
N PRO A 32 -13.22 -25.78 -8.21
CA PRO A 32 -14.48 -25.77 -8.94
C PRO A 32 -15.01 -24.35 -9.09
N CYS A 33 -15.81 -24.12 -10.13
CA CYS A 33 -16.52 -22.85 -10.31
C CYS A 33 -17.38 -22.55 -9.07
N ASP A 34 -17.43 -21.29 -8.66
CA ASP A 34 -18.17 -20.81 -7.47
C ASP A 34 -17.73 -21.43 -6.13
N ALA A 35 -16.57 -22.09 -6.09
CA ALA A 35 -16.01 -22.62 -4.85
C ALA A 35 -15.45 -21.51 -3.95
N LEU A 36 -15.60 -21.69 -2.64
CA LEU A 36 -14.92 -20.90 -1.62
C LEU A 36 -13.81 -21.73 -1.00
N THR A 37 -12.59 -21.20 -1.01
CA THR A 37 -11.42 -21.82 -0.35
C THR A 37 -11.06 -21.03 0.89
N ASN A 38 -10.97 -21.71 2.03
CA ASN A 38 -10.46 -21.10 3.25
C ASN A 38 -8.93 -21.04 3.20
N VAL A 39 -8.35 -19.84 3.28
CA VAL A 39 -6.91 -19.63 3.42
C VAL A 39 -6.63 -19.13 4.82
N ARG A 40 -5.78 -19.86 5.53
CA ARG A 40 -5.42 -19.55 6.93
C ARG A 40 -4.22 -18.62 6.97
N ARG A 41 -4.13 -17.82 8.04
CA ARG A 41 -2.95 -17.00 8.30
C ARG A 41 -1.78 -17.88 8.73
N GLY A 42 -0.61 -17.69 8.11
CA GLY A 42 0.65 -18.28 8.51
C GLY A 42 1.48 -17.36 9.41
N ASN A 43 2.79 -17.60 9.45
CA ASN A 43 3.74 -16.76 10.20
C ASN A 43 4.30 -15.68 9.30
N ASP A 44 4.26 -14.43 9.77
CA ASP A 44 4.80 -13.29 9.04
C ASP A 44 6.34 -13.37 8.94
N LEU A 45 6.89 -12.78 7.88
CA LEU A 45 8.33 -12.55 7.78
C LEU A 45 8.63 -11.23 8.48
N GLU A 46 9.13 -11.32 9.70
CA GLU A 46 9.57 -10.16 10.46
C GLU A 46 11.01 -9.77 10.06
N PRO A 47 11.40 -8.51 10.27
CA PRO A 47 12.79 -8.08 10.13
C PRO A 47 13.71 -8.79 11.15
N HIS A 48 15.01 -8.61 11.01
CA HIS A 48 15.95 -8.97 12.08
C HIS A 48 15.77 -8.03 13.29
N ASN A 49 16.01 -8.54 14.51
CA ASN A 49 15.94 -7.75 15.76
C ASN A 49 17.11 -6.75 15.92
N SER A 50 17.90 -6.55 14.86
CA SER A 50 19.10 -5.72 14.79
C SER A 50 19.34 -5.35 13.34
N GLY A 51 19.99 -4.21 13.07
CA GLY A 51 20.24 -3.73 11.70
C GLY A 51 19.64 -2.35 11.44
N ASP A 52 18.71 -1.93 12.29
CA ASP A 52 18.17 -0.57 12.29
C ASP A 52 19.13 0.37 13.03
N TRP A 53 19.79 1.27 12.29
CA TRP A 53 20.70 2.28 12.84
C TRP A 53 20.80 3.48 11.89
N GLY A 54 21.31 4.60 12.39
CA GLY A 54 21.59 5.75 11.53
C GLY A 54 22.55 6.73 12.16
N VAL A 55 23.17 7.53 11.32
CA VAL A 55 24.07 8.61 11.69
C VAL A 55 23.68 9.88 10.95
N MET A 56 23.82 11.02 11.61
CA MET A 56 23.50 12.32 11.06
C MET A 56 24.55 13.33 11.49
N ALA A 57 25.01 14.14 10.53
CA ALA A 57 25.79 15.34 10.79
C ALA A 57 24.93 16.56 10.47
N LYS A 58 25.00 17.58 11.34
CA LYS A 58 24.33 18.85 11.13
C LYS A 58 25.36 19.98 11.12
N TRP A 59 25.18 20.92 10.21
CA TRP A 59 26.05 22.08 10.06
C TRP A 59 25.20 23.33 9.87
N SER A 60 25.43 24.33 10.75
CA SER A 60 24.69 25.59 10.72
C SER A 60 25.63 26.76 10.47
N PRO A 61 26.10 26.96 9.24
CA PRO A 61 27.04 28.03 8.96
C PRO A 61 26.38 29.41 8.99
N ALA A 62 27.11 30.40 9.50
CA ALA A 62 26.62 31.78 9.61
C ALA A 62 26.17 32.39 8.27
N TRP A 63 26.80 32.02 7.15
CA TRP A 63 26.41 32.51 5.81
C TRP A 63 25.08 31.95 5.33
N LEU A 64 24.69 30.76 5.81
CA LEU A 64 23.42 30.14 5.43
C LEU A 64 22.29 30.66 6.30
N ASP A 65 22.57 31.02 7.56
CA ASP A 65 21.56 31.37 8.56
C ASP A 65 20.45 30.30 8.62
N GLY A 66 20.90 29.05 8.73
CA GLY A 66 20.08 27.85 8.64
C GLY A 66 20.92 26.62 8.94
N THR A 67 20.31 25.45 8.96
CA THR A 67 20.96 24.17 9.28
C THR A 67 20.86 23.22 8.10
N LEU A 68 22.01 22.76 7.61
CA LEU A 68 22.13 21.63 6.71
C LEU A 68 22.31 20.34 7.51
N GLY A 69 21.68 19.26 7.05
CA GLY A 69 21.89 17.92 7.56
C GLY A 69 22.32 16.99 6.44
N VAL A 70 23.21 16.05 6.77
CA VAL A 70 23.48 14.86 5.96
C VAL A 70 23.26 13.67 6.85
N TYR A 71 22.55 12.66 6.37
CA TYR A 71 22.31 11.45 7.14
C TYR A 71 22.39 10.19 6.30
N TYR A 72 22.74 9.11 6.98
CA TYR A 72 22.62 7.76 6.48
C TYR A 72 21.88 6.92 7.51
N ARG A 73 20.93 6.11 7.06
CA ARG A 73 20.15 5.20 7.91
C ARG A 73 19.97 3.86 7.21
N GLU A 74 20.06 2.79 7.97
CA GLU A 74 19.54 1.48 7.60
C GLU A 74 18.31 1.19 8.44
N THR A 75 17.25 0.70 7.82
CA THR A 75 15.97 0.49 8.51
C THR A 75 15.20 -0.67 7.92
N SER A 76 14.32 -1.19 8.76
CA SER A 76 13.27 -2.11 8.36
C SER A 76 12.01 -1.36 7.95
N GLU A 77 11.23 -1.96 7.04
CA GLU A 77 9.94 -1.45 6.60
C GLU A 77 8.84 -1.76 7.62
N ILE A 78 7.97 -0.79 7.86
CA ILE A 78 6.81 -0.91 8.75
C ILE A 78 5.53 -1.26 8.00
N LEU A 79 5.49 -0.99 6.68
CA LEU A 79 4.38 -1.34 5.81
C LEU A 79 4.57 -2.74 5.21
N PRO A 80 3.70 -3.71 5.54
CA PRO A 80 3.88 -5.07 5.06
C PRO A 80 3.50 -5.23 3.59
N GLN A 81 4.08 -6.25 2.96
CA GLN A 81 3.64 -6.81 1.69
C GLN A 81 2.91 -8.12 1.96
N ALA A 82 1.73 -8.30 1.37
CA ALA A 82 0.99 -9.55 1.48
C ALA A 82 1.57 -10.60 0.53
N TRP A 83 1.69 -11.85 1.00
CA TRP A 83 2.05 -12.96 0.15
C TRP A 83 1.30 -14.24 0.54
N LEU A 84 1.23 -15.18 -0.39
CA LEU A 84 0.60 -16.48 -0.23
C LEU A 84 1.66 -17.58 -0.34
N ASP A 85 1.73 -18.45 0.66
CA ASP A 85 2.46 -19.71 0.56
C ASP A 85 1.57 -20.77 -0.10
N ALA A 86 1.80 -20.98 -1.39
CA ALA A 86 1.11 -21.97 -2.21
C ALA A 86 1.98 -23.21 -2.47
N ARG A 87 3.11 -23.38 -1.75
CA ARG A 87 4.02 -24.52 -1.95
C ARG A 87 3.38 -25.86 -1.64
N GLY A 88 2.37 -25.88 -0.77
CA GLY A 88 1.62 -27.09 -0.44
C GLY A 88 0.60 -27.50 -1.51
N ILE A 89 0.19 -26.60 -2.42
CA ILE A 89 -0.74 -26.92 -3.50
C ILE A 89 -0.03 -27.79 -4.53
N SER A 90 -0.54 -29.01 -4.73
CA SER A 90 0.09 -30.01 -5.58
C SER A 90 -0.92 -31.01 -6.14
N SER A 91 -0.68 -31.49 -7.36
CA SER A 91 -1.40 -32.63 -7.93
C SER A 91 -0.76 -33.99 -7.61
N ALA A 92 0.41 -33.99 -6.94
CA ALA A 92 1.13 -35.21 -6.60
C ALA A 92 0.32 -36.12 -5.67
N ASN A 93 0.55 -37.43 -5.79
CA ASN A 93 0.08 -38.40 -4.81
C ASN A 93 0.69 -38.11 -3.42
N PRO A 94 0.12 -38.63 -2.32
CA PRO A 94 0.68 -38.43 -0.97
C PRO A 94 2.16 -38.83 -0.80
N ASN A 95 2.64 -39.76 -1.63
CA ASN A 95 4.05 -40.18 -1.68
C ASN A 95 4.94 -39.32 -2.59
N GLY A 96 4.44 -38.18 -3.09
CA GLY A 96 5.14 -37.27 -3.99
C GLY A 96 5.20 -37.71 -5.46
N THR A 97 4.65 -38.89 -5.81
CA THR A 97 4.69 -39.40 -7.19
C THR A 97 3.62 -38.77 -8.08
N ARG A 98 3.82 -38.83 -9.39
CA ARG A 98 2.84 -38.36 -10.38
C ARG A 98 1.58 -39.25 -10.33
N PRO A 99 0.37 -38.66 -10.28
CA PRO A 99 -0.89 -39.40 -10.39
C PRO A 99 -1.05 -40.09 -11.75
N ALA A 100 -1.64 -41.29 -11.75
CA ALA A 100 -2.00 -42.02 -12.96
C ALA A 100 -3.32 -41.49 -13.54
N GLY A 101 -3.22 -40.47 -14.40
CA GLY A 101 -4.37 -39.84 -15.06
C GLY A 101 -4.83 -38.55 -14.39
N GLN A 102 -5.80 -37.88 -15.04
CA GLN A 102 -6.25 -36.54 -14.65
C GLN A 102 -7.15 -36.54 -13.41
N VAL A 103 -8.01 -37.56 -13.24
CA VAL A 103 -8.94 -37.60 -12.10
C VAL A 103 -8.20 -37.65 -10.76
N PRO A 104 -7.20 -38.52 -10.53
CA PRO A 104 -6.44 -38.50 -9.28
C PRO A 104 -5.66 -37.18 -9.09
N ALA A 105 -5.13 -36.59 -10.16
CA ALA A 105 -4.44 -35.30 -10.11
C ALA A 105 -5.35 -34.15 -9.65
N VAL A 106 -6.59 -34.12 -10.14
CA VAL A 106 -7.64 -33.20 -9.72
C VAL A 106 -7.96 -33.39 -8.24
N VAL A 107 -8.21 -34.63 -7.81
CA VAL A 107 -8.53 -34.93 -6.40
C VAL A 107 -7.39 -34.51 -5.47
N ASN A 108 -6.14 -34.81 -5.83
CA ASN A 108 -4.98 -34.39 -5.04
C ASN A 108 -4.85 -32.86 -4.94
N THR A 109 -5.13 -32.16 -6.04
CA THR A 109 -5.15 -30.68 -6.07
C THR A 109 -6.20 -30.14 -5.12
N LEU A 110 -7.45 -30.63 -5.21
CA LEU A 110 -8.54 -30.19 -4.35
C LEU A 110 -8.26 -30.44 -2.86
N ASN A 111 -7.67 -31.59 -2.54
CA ASN A 111 -7.29 -31.93 -1.17
C ASN A 111 -6.16 -31.04 -0.64
N SER A 112 -5.26 -30.59 -1.50
CA SER A 112 -4.12 -29.73 -1.13
C SER A 112 -4.45 -28.25 -1.05
N LEU A 113 -5.61 -27.76 -1.54
CA LEU A 113 -5.99 -26.35 -1.44
C LEU A 113 -5.96 -25.82 0.00
N SER A 114 -6.29 -26.67 0.98
CA SER A 114 -6.28 -26.32 2.41
C SER A 114 -4.90 -26.07 3.01
N THR A 115 -3.82 -26.38 2.27
CA THR A 115 -2.43 -26.17 2.69
C THR A 115 -1.96 -24.75 2.42
N ALA A 116 -2.68 -23.99 1.59
CA ALA A 116 -2.32 -22.61 1.29
C ALA A 116 -2.50 -21.72 2.53
N THR A 117 -1.55 -20.82 2.72
CA THR A 117 -1.59 -19.84 3.80
C THR A 117 -1.27 -18.45 3.28
N TYR A 118 -1.73 -17.41 3.97
CA TYR A 118 -1.34 -16.03 3.69
C TYR A 118 -0.56 -15.44 4.87
N GLN A 119 0.33 -14.52 4.56
CA GLN A 119 1.26 -13.92 5.50
C GLN A 119 1.56 -12.48 5.10
N LEU A 120 2.17 -11.75 6.02
CA LEU A 120 2.76 -10.45 5.78
C LEU A 120 4.29 -10.55 5.77
N ALA A 121 4.93 -9.80 4.90
CA ALA A 121 6.38 -9.68 4.80
C ALA A 121 6.81 -8.25 5.08
N TYR A 122 7.72 -8.08 6.03
CA TYR A 122 8.30 -6.82 6.42
C TYR A 122 9.78 -6.83 6.02
N ALA A 123 10.11 -6.00 5.03
CA ALA A 123 11.46 -5.95 4.50
C ALA A 123 12.46 -5.37 5.50
N ASP A 124 13.72 -5.77 5.39
CA ASP A 124 14.83 -5.11 6.09
C ASP A 124 15.91 -4.61 5.12
N ASN A 125 16.99 -4.06 5.70
CA ASN A 125 18.16 -3.58 4.98
C ASN A 125 17.83 -2.50 3.93
N ILE A 126 16.84 -1.64 4.23
CA ILE A 126 16.54 -0.45 3.42
C ILE A 126 17.56 0.62 3.79
N LYS A 127 18.38 1.03 2.82
CA LYS A 127 19.46 1.99 3.04
C LYS A 127 19.04 3.35 2.53
N ILE A 128 19.08 4.34 3.39
CA ILE A 128 18.62 5.70 3.14
C ILE A 128 19.80 6.64 3.27
N ALA A 129 20.11 7.38 2.21
CA ALA A 129 21.03 8.49 2.24
C ALA A 129 20.26 9.77 1.95
N GLY A 130 20.41 10.80 2.80
CA GLY A 130 19.62 12.01 2.67
C GLY A 130 20.34 13.30 3.05
N LEU A 131 19.81 14.38 2.49
CA LEU A 131 20.20 15.75 2.71
C LEU A 131 18.98 16.49 3.28
N SER A 132 19.17 17.26 4.33
CA SER A 132 18.12 18.10 4.90
C SER A 132 18.55 19.56 5.03
N LEU A 133 17.58 20.45 4.94
CA LEU A 133 17.70 21.88 5.14
C LEU A 133 16.61 22.34 6.09
N SER A 134 16.97 23.20 7.03
CA SER A 134 16.03 23.94 7.88
C SER A 134 16.47 25.38 7.93
N LYS A 135 15.62 26.31 7.51
CA LYS A 135 15.98 27.73 7.44
C LYS A 135 14.73 28.61 7.52
N ASP A 136 14.86 29.75 8.18
CA ASP A 136 13.88 30.82 8.08
C ASP A 136 14.14 31.70 6.85
N VAL A 137 13.13 31.87 6.01
CA VAL A 137 13.17 32.70 4.80
C VAL A 137 12.00 33.66 4.83
N GLY A 138 12.26 34.95 5.02
CA GLY A 138 11.22 35.98 4.99
C GLY A 138 10.11 35.80 6.04
N GLY A 139 10.45 35.25 7.21
CA GLY A 139 9.48 34.96 8.28
C GLY A 139 8.72 33.62 8.12
N ILE A 140 9.08 32.83 7.12
CA ILE A 140 8.56 31.47 6.91
C ILE A 140 9.65 30.49 7.36
N SER A 141 9.31 29.58 8.26
CA SER A 141 10.19 28.47 8.64
C SER A 141 10.09 27.38 7.59
N VAL A 142 11.15 27.21 6.80
CA VAL A 142 11.20 26.29 5.66
C VAL A 142 12.05 25.08 6.02
N GLY A 143 11.51 23.89 5.82
CA GLY A 143 12.21 22.62 5.90
C GLY A 143 12.25 21.93 4.54
N SER A 144 13.36 21.27 4.21
CA SER A 144 13.42 20.38 3.06
C SER A 144 14.20 19.12 3.38
N ASP A 145 13.75 17.98 2.88
CA ASP A 145 14.45 16.70 2.98
C ASP A 145 14.47 16.02 1.61
N LEU A 146 15.66 15.68 1.13
CA LEU A 146 15.87 14.92 -0.10
C LEU A 146 16.59 13.63 0.28
N ASN A 147 16.00 12.48 -0.01
CA ASN A 147 16.60 11.19 0.29
C ASN A 147 16.49 10.20 -0.87
N ILE A 148 17.50 9.35 -0.99
CA ILE A 148 17.50 8.18 -1.86
C ILE A 148 17.45 6.96 -0.96
N ARG A 149 16.58 6.01 -1.31
CA ARG A 149 16.39 4.75 -0.61
C ARG A 149 16.73 3.62 -1.55
N HIS A 150 17.63 2.75 -1.12
CA HIS A 150 18.00 1.52 -1.82
C HIS A 150 17.30 0.32 -1.19
N ASN A 151 17.01 -0.69 -2.00
CA ASN A 151 16.29 -1.90 -1.58
C ASN A 151 14.88 -1.59 -1.02
N MET A 152 14.22 -0.56 -1.55
CA MET A 152 12.89 -0.14 -1.11
C MET A 152 11.82 -1.09 -1.66
N PRO A 153 10.95 -1.69 -0.83
CA PRO A 153 9.77 -2.41 -1.32
C PRO A 153 8.85 -1.49 -2.11
N LEU A 154 8.54 -1.89 -3.33
CA LEU A 154 7.69 -1.13 -4.24
C LEU A 154 6.23 -1.59 -4.15
N ALA A 155 5.32 -0.75 -4.63
CA ALA A 155 3.91 -1.07 -4.76
C ALA A 155 3.74 -2.31 -5.66
N SER A 156 3.46 -3.45 -5.03
CA SER A 156 3.49 -4.77 -5.67
C SER A 156 2.13 -5.47 -5.59
N ILE A 157 1.87 -6.35 -6.55
CA ILE A 157 0.82 -7.36 -6.40
C ILE A 157 1.29 -8.41 -5.37
N PRO A 158 0.36 -9.13 -4.70
CA PRO A 158 0.77 -10.16 -3.75
C PRO A 158 1.61 -11.26 -4.40
N ALA A 159 2.72 -11.63 -3.78
CA ALA A 159 3.50 -12.79 -4.20
C ALA A 159 2.75 -14.09 -3.90
N ILE A 160 2.89 -15.08 -4.77
CA ILE A 160 2.38 -16.44 -4.62
C ILE A 160 3.58 -17.38 -4.72
N VAL A 161 4.08 -17.83 -3.59
CA VAL A 161 5.24 -18.70 -3.53
C VAL A 161 4.84 -20.11 -3.93
N SER A 162 5.46 -20.64 -4.97
CA SER A 162 5.22 -22.00 -5.44
C SER A 162 6.48 -22.86 -5.37
N THR A 163 6.31 -24.18 -5.50
CA THR A 163 7.46 -25.08 -5.66
C THR A 163 7.88 -25.14 -7.12
N ASN A 164 9.16 -25.42 -7.38
CA ASN A 164 9.68 -25.74 -8.71
C ASN A 164 9.27 -27.14 -9.22
N SER A 165 8.42 -27.86 -8.48
CA SER A 165 7.95 -29.17 -8.88
C SER A 165 7.10 -29.07 -10.15
N PRO A 166 7.25 -29.97 -11.13
CA PRO A 166 6.32 -30.08 -12.27
C PRO A 166 4.85 -30.32 -11.87
N LEU A 167 4.61 -30.71 -10.63
CA LEU A 167 3.29 -30.94 -10.04
C LEU A 167 2.84 -29.81 -9.11
N GLY A 168 3.63 -28.73 -8.99
CA GLY A 168 3.31 -27.54 -8.20
C GLY A 168 2.55 -26.48 -9.00
N LEU A 169 1.96 -25.52 -8.29
CA LEU A 169 1.12 -24.47 -8.88
C LEU A 169 1.81 -23.71 -10.02
N GLY A 170 3.05 -23.28 -9.83
CA GLY A 170 3.76 -22.49 -10.83
C GLY A 170 3.99 -23.22 -12.16
N GLN A 171 4.12 -24.55 -12.10
CA GLN A 171 4.20 -25.42 -13.28
C GLN A 171 2.83 -25.88 -13.79
N GLY A 172 1.74 -25.30 -13.28
CA GLY A 172 0.38 -25.60 -13.69
C GLY A 172 -0.16 -26.93 -13.17
N LEU A 173 0.47 -27.53 -12.15
CA LEU A 173 0.07 -28.81 -11.54
C LEU A 173 0.05 -30.01 -12.53
N GLY A 174 0.60 -29.86 -13.74
CA GLY A 174 0.40 -30.81 -14.84
C GLY A 174 -1.04 -30.90 -15.36
N LEU A 175 -1.91 -29.95 -14.98
CA LEU A 175 -3.32 -29.86 -15.36
C LEU A 175 -3.62 -28.58 -16.17
N LEU A 176 -2.81 -27.55 -15.98
CA LEU A 176 -2.92 -26.23 -16.58
C LEU A 176 -1.57 -25.84 -17.21
N PRO A 177 -1.52 -24.82 -18.09
CA PRO A 177 -0.25 -24.23 -18.52
C PRO A 177 0.65 -23.79 -17.35
N ALA A 178 1.95 -23.63 -17.57
CA ALA A 178 2.81 -22.98 -16.57
C ALA A 178 2.32 -21.55 -16.30
N ARG A 179 2.34 -21.13 -15.03
CA ARG A 179 1.93 -19.79 -14.61
C ARG A 179 3.03 -18.78 -14.94
N THR A 180 2.64 -17.60 -15.37
CA THR A 180 3.54 -16.50 -15.64
C THR A 180 3.93 -15.79 -14.34
N ALA A 181 5.10 -15.16 -14.31
CA ALA A 181 5.51 -14.35 -13.15
C ALA A 181 4.53 -13.18 -12.90
N SER A 182 3.86 -12.69 -13.95
CA SER A 182 2.90 -11.58 -13.86
C SER A 182 1.66 -11.88 -13.03
N THR A 183 1.34 -13.16 -12.80
CA THR A 183 0.25 -13.54 -11.90
C THR A 183 0.64 -13.56 -10.43
N GLY A 184 1.85 -13.12 -10.10
CA GLY A 184 2.39 -13.15 -8.74
C GLY A 184 3.19 -14.40 -8.40
N VAL A 185 3.27 -15.40 -9.29
CA VAL A 185 3.96 -16.65 -8.97
C VAL A 185 5.47 -16.44 -8.93
N ILE A 186 6.07 -16.76 -7.78
CA ILE A 186 7.52 -16.74 -7.55
C ILE A 186 7.97 -18.07 -6.94
N TYR A 187 9.28 -18.31 -6.98
CA TYR A 187 9.90 -19.56 -6.52
C TYR A 187 10.94 -19.33 -5.41
N ASP A 188 10.94 -18.12 -4.84
CA ASP A 188 11.84 -17.76 -3.75
C ASP A 188 11.61 -18.65 -2.53
N THR A 189 12.68 -18.90 -1.79
CA THR A 189 12.57 -19.51 -0.46
C THR A 189 12.46 -18.37 0.55
N PRO A 190 11.29 -18.17 1.19
CA PRO A 190 11.09 -17.06 2.10
C PRO A 190 12.09 -17.10 3.25
N SER A 191 12.78 -15.98 3.49
CA SER A 191 13.69 -15.79 4.61
C SER A 191 13.25 -14.61 5.47
N ARG A 192 13.76 -14.56 6.70
CA ARG A 192 13.59 -13.41 7.59
C ARG A 192 14.05 -12.12 6.87
N GLY A 193 13.26 -11.05 6.98
CA GLY A 193 13.56 -9.76 6.34
C GLY A 193 13.34 -9.67 4.83
N ASP A 194 12.92 -10.75 4.15
CA ASP A 194 12.58 -10.66 2.71
C ASP A 194 11.28 -9.87 2.54
N SER A 195 11.23 -9.01 1.52
CA SER A 195 10.06 -8.17 1.23
C SER A 195 8.94 -8.94 0.54
N MET A 196 9.26 -10.09 -0.08
CA MET A 196 8.33 -10.86 -0.93
C MET A 196 7.62 -9.99 -1.97
N SER A 197 8.31 -8.96 -2.46
CA SER A 197 7.79 -7.93 -3.36
C SER A 197 8.84 -7.53 -4.38
N ALA A 198 8.48 -6.69 -5.35
CA ALA A 198 9.48 -6.01 -6.16
C ALA A 198 10.21 -4.95 -5.33
N THR A 199 11.52 -4.83 -5.51
CA THR A 199 12.35 -3.82 -4.83
C THR A 199 13.02 -2.90 -5.83
N GLY A 200 13.54 -1.78 -5.34
CA GLY A 200 14.37 -0.91 -6.16
C GLY A 200 14.90 0.31 -5.42
N ASP A 201 15.48 1.21 -6.21
CA ASP A 201 15.98 2.48 -5.73
C ASP A 201 14.94 3.58 -5.95
N THR A 202 14.66 4.36 -4.91
CA THR A 202 13.66 5.43 -4.96
C THR A 202 14.24 6.74 -4.44
N LEU A 203 13.81 7.86 -5.03
CA LEU A 203 14.11 9.20 -4.55
C LEU A 203 12.85 9.81 -3.97
N HIS A 204 12.98 10.42 -2.79
CA HIS A 204 11.90 11.12 -2.10
C HIS A 204 12.36 12.52 -1.76
N TRP A 205 11.50 13.49 -1.99
CA TRP A 205 11.76 14.88 -1.66
C TRP A 205 10.55 15.49 -0.97
N THR A 206 10.79 16.20 0.13
CA THR A 206 9.78 17.01 0.80
C THR A 206 10.27 18.43 0.95
N LEU A 207 9.33 19.36 0.84
CA LEU A 207 9.52 20.77 1.10
C LEU A 207 8.33 21.25 1.92
N ASN A 208 8.58 21.67 3.16
CA ASN A 208 7.57 22.24 4.01
C ASN A 208 7.87 23.69 4.38
N GLY A 209 6.81 24.43 4.67
CA GLY A 209 6.86 25.82 5.10
C GLY A 209 5.81 26.07 6.17
N LEU A 210 6.24 26.64 7.29
CA LEU A 210 5.39 27.06 8.40
C LEU A 210 5.47 28.58 8.54
N MET A 211 4.32 29.25 8.55
CA MET A 211 4.24 30.68 8.81
C MET A 211 3.08 31.01 9.75
N THR A 212 3.27 32.08 10.53
CA THR A 212 2.21 32.71 11.31
C THR A 212 1.79 34.00 10.63
N ILE A 213 0.53 34.07 10.24
CA ILE A 213 -0.08 35.26 9.68
C ILE A 213 -0.55 36.14 10.85
N PRO A 214 -0.14 37.43 10.90
CA PRO A 214 -0.63 38.36 11.91
C PRO A 214 -2.12 38.66 11.72
N LYS A 215 -2.66 39.56 12.55
CA LYS A 215 -4.06 39.98 12.49
C LYS A 215 -4.49 40.42 11.10
N MET A 216 -5.60 39.86 10.63
CA MET A 216 -6.31 40.22 9.40
C MET A 216 -7.78 40.57 9.73
N PRO A 217 -8.58 41.12 8.80
CA PRO A 217 -9.97 41.48 9.09
C PRO A 217 -10.86 40.32 9.55
N VAL A 218 -10.49 39.08 9.24
CA VAL A 218 -11.29 37.87 9.48
C VAL A 218 -10.77 36.96 10.59
N PHE A 219 -9.58 37.22 11.15
CA PHE A 219 -8.98 36.47 12.27
C PHE A 219 -7.91 37.30 13.00
N ASP A 220 -7.64 37.01 14.28
CA ASP A 220 -6.62 37.72 15.06
C ASP A 220 -5.20 37.19 14.83
N SER A 221 -5.09 35.91 14.47
CA SER A 221 -3.85 35.26 14.05
C SER A 221 -4.21 34.01 13.24
N ALA A 222 -3.31 33.53 12.40
CA ALA A 222 -3.48 32.22 11.79
C ALA A 222 -2.13 31.52 11.58
N THR A 223 -2.11 30.20 11.67
CA THR A 223 -0.94 29.41 11.26
C THR A 223 -1.22 28.72 9.94
N VAL A 224 -0.24 28.75 9.03
CA VAL A 224 -0.25 27.98 7.78
C VAL A 224 0.95 27.06 7.79
N LEU A 225 0.71 25.77 7.57
CA LEU A 225 1.73 24.77 7.27
C LEU A 225 1.41 24.20 5.89
N ALA A 226 2.35 24.27 4.96
CA ALA A 226 2.24 23.61 3.66
C ALA A 226 3.40 22.64 3.48
N GLU A 227 3.14 21.48 2.88
CA GLU A 227 4.15 20.48 2.52
C GLU A 227 3.90 19.99 1.09
N LEU A 228 4.91 20.14 0.24
CA LEU A 228 4.99 19.51 -1.07
C LEU A 228 5.84 18.26 -0.94
N TYR A 229 5.34 17.12 -1.42
CA TYR A 229 6.10 15.88 -1.47
C TYR A 229 6.21 15.36 -2.91
N TYR A 230 7.33 14.70 -3.17
CA TYR A 230 7.67 14.09 -4.45
C TYR A 230 8.30 12.72 -4.20
N SER A 231 7.95 11.74 -5.02
CA SER A 231 8.60 10.43 -5.04
C SER A 231 8.91 10.01 -6.47
N ASN A 232 10.01 9.30 -6.68
CA ASN A 232 10.46 8.81 -7.99
C ASN A 232 11.09 7.42 -7.88
N LEU A 233 10.78 6.54 -8.84
CA LEU A 233 11.46 5.28 -9.04
C LEU A 233 12.72 5.50 -9.88
N LEU A 234 13.88 5.39 -9.27
CA LEU A 234 15.17 5.52 -9.95
C LEU A 234 15.50 4.24 -10.71
N GLN A 235 15.40 3.10 -10.04
CA GLN A 235 15.73 1.79 -10.58
C GLN A 235 14.78 0.73 -10.03
N LEU A 236 14.39 -0.22 -10.87
CA LEU A 236 13.68 -1.44 -10.49
C LEU A 236 14.70 -2.59 -10.49
N ASP A 237 14.71 -3.39 -9.42
CA ASP A 237 15.56 -4.57 -9.34
C ASP A 237 14.97 -5.74 -10.13
N ASP A 238 15.82 -6.59 -10.71
CA ASP A 238 15.37 -7.74 -11.52
C ASP A 238 14.66 -8.81 -10.67
N LYS A 239 15.01 -8.93 -9.39
CA LYS A 239 14.37 -9.91 -8.49
C LYS A 239 12.90 -9.52 -8.29
N ASN A 240 12.00 -10.45 -8.60
CA ASN A 240 10.55 -10.28 -8.45
C ASN A 240 9.97 -9.06 -9.20
N GLU A 241 10.64 -8.55 -10.24
CA GLU A 241 10.19 -7.35 -10.95
C GLU A 241 8.77 -7.47 -11.55
N ALA A 242 8.32 -8.69 -11.86
CA ALA A 242 6.98 -8.96 -12.38
C ALA A 242 5.87 -8.68 -11.36
N LEU A 243 6.21 -8.57 -10.07
CA LEU A 243 5.28 -8.20 -9.01
C LEU A 243 5.01 -6.70 -8.99
N TYR A 244 5.88 -5.87 -9.56
CA TYR A 244 5.71 -4.43 -9.52
C TYR A 244 4.45 -4.01 -10.29
N LYS A 245 3.54 -3.29 -9.62
CA LYS A 245 2.29 -2.82 -10.24
C LYS A 245 2.53 -1.84 -11.40
N GLY A 246 3.72 -1.25 -11.53
CA GLY A 246 4.06 -0.39 -12.68
C GLY A 246 4.30 -1.16 -13.98
N LYS A 247 4.31 -2.50 -13.97
CA LYS A 247 4.40 -3.32 -15.18
C LYS A 247 3.09 -3.24 -15.98
N GLY A 248 3.17 -3.35 -17.31
CA GLY A 248 2.01 -3.26 -18.21
C GLY A 248 0.99 -4.41 -18.07
N THR A 249 1.29 -5.43 -17.27
CA THR A 249 0.35 -6.50 -16.90
C THR A 249 -0.59 -6.11 -15.76
N TYR A 250 -0.31 -5.03 -15.04
CA TYR A 250 -1.25 -4.47 -14.08
C TYR A 250 -2.14 -3.42 -14.74
N ARG A 251 -3.42 -3.41 -14.39
CA ARG A 251 -4.46 -2.57 -15.02
C ARG A 251 -5.26 -1.72 -14.05
N GLY A 252 -4.87 -1.70 -12.77
CA GLY A 252 -5.58 -0.91 -11.76
C GLY A 252 -5.33 0.59 -11.91
N ILE A 253 -6.25 1.40 -11.43
CA ILE A 253 -6.10 2.88 -11.39
C ILE A 253 -4.99 3.35 -10.44
N ASP A 254 -4.56 2.49 -9.51
CA ASP A 254 -3.38 2.66 -8.67
C ASP A 254 -2.11 2.12 -9.31
N GLN A 255 -2.07 1.96 -10.63
CA GLN A 255 -0.84 1.64 -11.35
C GLN A 255 0.20 2.73 -11.08
N PRO A 256 1.33 2.41 -10.44
CA PRO A 256 2.37 3.38 -10.16
C PRO A 256 2.95 3.99 -11.43
N THR A 257 3.14 5.30 -11.40
CA THR A 257 3.96 6.01 -12.38
C THR A 257 5.41 6.08 -11.88
N ARG A 258 6.31 6.52 -12.75
CA ARG A 258 7.72 6.67 -12.36
C ARG A 258 7.89 7.75 -11.29
N ASP A 259 7.06 8.78 -11.33
CA ASP A 259 7.05 9.90 -10.40
C ASP A 259 5.67 10.20 -9.84
N ASN A 260 5.61 10.79 -8.65
CA ASN A 260 4.38 11.21 -8.00
C ASN A 260 4.61 12.50 -7.20
N TRP A 261 3.61 13.38 -7.24
CA TRP A 261 3.56 14.65 -6.54
C TRP A 261 2.33 14.75 -5.65
N GLY A 262 2.47 15.40 -4.51
CA GLY A 262 1.31 15.79 -3.71
C GLY A 262 1.58 16.95 -2.78
N LEU A 263 0.48 17.48 -2.26
CA LEU A 263 0.45 18.70 -1.45
C LEU A 263 -0.41 18.46 -0.22
N ALA A 264 0.11 18.82 0.94
CA ALA A 264 -0.64 18.93 2.18
C ALA A 264 -0.62 20.39 2.67
N VAL A 265 -1.78 20.91 3.05
CA VAL A 265 -1.90 22.25 3.63
C VAL A 265 -2.74 22.16 4.90
N ASN A 266 -2.27 22.78 5.97
CA ASN A 266 -3.00 23.02 7.20
C ASN A 266 -3.09 24.52 7.43
N PHE A 267 -4.30 25.00 7.70
CA PHE A 267 -4.57 26.39 7.98
C PHE A 267 -5.44 26.49 9.23
N THR A 268 -4.96 27.20 10.25
CA THR A 268 -5.66 27.34 11.53
C THR A 268 -5.77 28.82 11.90
N PRO A 269 -6.85 29.51 11.48
CA PRO A 269 -7.21 30.82 12.03
C PRO A 269 -7.61 30.70 13.50
N THR A 270 -7.30 31.75 14.25
CA THR A 270 -7.56 31.90 15.69
C THR A 270 -8.17 33.28 15.98
N TRP A 271 -9.17 33.30 16.85
CA TRP A 271 -9.81 34.50 17.40
C TRP A 271 -9.60 34.52 18.91
N TYR A 272 -8.96 35.57 19.41
CA TYR A 272 -8.62 35.65 20.82
C TYR A 272 -9.71 36.36 21.62
N GLN A 273 -9.97 35.88 22.83
CA GLN A 273 -10.89 36.49 23.79
C GLN A 273 -12.27 36.80 23.18
N VAL A 274 -12.80 35.88 22.36
CA VAL A 274 -14.17 35.99 21.81
C VAL A 274 -15.18 36.09 22.95
N PHE A 275 -14.91 35.36 24.04
CA PHE A 275 -15.44 35.64 25.37
C PHE A 275 -14.29 35.79 26.37
N PRO A 276 -14.51 36.40 27.55
CA PRO A 276 -13.49 36.45 28.59
C PRO A 276 -12.95 35.06 28.92
N GLY A 277 -11.66 34.85 28.66
CA GLY A 277 -11.00 33.57 28.86
C GLY A 277 -11.32 32.50 27.81
N VAL A 278 -11.94 32.82 26.68
CA VAL A 278 -12.23 31.84 25.61
C VAL A 278 -11.65 32.31 24.29
N ASP A 279 -10.74 31.51 23.75
CA ASP A 279 -10.20 31.66 22.40
C ASP A 279 -10.85 30.62 21.47
N LEU A 280 -11.16 31.00 20.24
CA LEU A 280 -11.70 30.10 19.22
C LEU A 280 -10.67 29.87 18.11
N ASN A 281 -10.67 28.68 17.51
CA ASN A 281 -9.88 28.39 16.32
C ASN A 281 -10.70 27.55 15.32
N ALA A 282 -10.32 27.58 14.04
CA ALA A 282 -11.00 26.78 13.02
C ALA A 282 -9.99 26.01 12.15
N PRO A 283 -9.43 24.89 12.65
CA PRO A 283 -8.41 24.14 11.93
C PRO A 283 -8.99 23.52 10.65
N MET A 284 -8.33 23.79 9.53
CA MET A 284 -8.64 23.22 8.23
C MET A 284 -7.41 22.51 7.67
N SER A 285 -7.60 21.38 7.03
CA SER A 285 -6.51 20.65 6.39
C SER A 285 -6.96 20.03 5.08
N VAL A 286 -6.05 19.94 4.12
CA VAL A 286 -6.22 19.16 2.89
C VAL A 286 -4.91 18.44 2.59
N ASN A 287 -4.99 17.19 2.17
CA ASN A 287 -3.90 16.42 1.57
C ASN A 287 -4.41 15.89 0.22
N VAL A 288 -3.68 16.14 -0.85
CA VAL A 288 -4.07 15.77 -2.22
C VAL A 288 -2.85 15.32 -3.01
N GLY A 289 -2.97 14.21 -3.73
CA GLY A 289 -2.03 13.86 -4.79
C GLY A 289 -2.32 14.67 -6.05
N LEU A 290 -1.31 15.37 -6.54
CA LEU A 290 -1.42 16.29 -7.67
C LEU A 290 -1.20 15.59 -9.00
N ASP A 291 -0.20 14.71 -9.07
CA ASP A 291 0.13 13.98 -10.28
C ASP A 291 0.81 12.65 -9.97
N GLY A 292 0.63 11.69 -10.88
CA GLY A 292 1.18 10.35 -10.78
C GLY A 292 0.67 9.53 -9.58
N VAL A 293 1.15 8.30 -9.47
CA VAL A 293 0.89 7.36 -8.38
C VAL A 293 2.23 6.85 -7.88
N SER A 294 2.46 6.94 -6.56
CA SER A 294 3.76 6.66 -5.97
C SER A 294 4.24 5.23 -6.24
N PRO A 295 5.55 5.03 -6.53
CA PRO A 295 6.13 3.70 -6.75
C PRO A 295 6.22 2.85 -5.49
N VAL A 296 6.03 3.43 -4.30
CA VAL A 296 6.12 2.72 -3.02
C VAL A 296 4.74 2.56 -2.39
N THR A 297 4.57 1.50 -1.60
CA THR A 297 3.33 1.27 -0.86
C THR A 297 3.08 2.40 0.14
N GLY A 298 1.82 2.85 0.26
CA GLY A 298 1.44 3.92 1.19
C GLY A 298 1.81 5.34 0.75
N GLY A 299 2.35 5.50 -0.47
CA GLY A 299 2.58 6.81 -1.07
C GLY A 299 1.29 7.46 -1.61
N GLY A 300 1.43 8.69 -2.12
CA GLY A 300 0.34 9.47 -2.69
C GLY A 300 -0.11 8.98 -4.08
N ALA A 301 -1.31 9.40 -4.47
CA ALA A 301 -1.86 9.13 -5.79
C ALA A 301 -2.69 10.31 -6.27
N LYS A 302 -2.62 10.58 -7.58
CA LYS A 302 -3.36 11.65 -8.23
C LYS A 302 -4.85 11.61 -7.90
N ASP A 303 -5.45 12.79 -7.77
CA ASP A 303 -6.89 13.01 -7.54
C ASP A 303 -7.42 12.26 -6.30
N THR A 304 -6.53 11.96 -5.34
CA THR A 304 -6.84 11.19 -4.14
C THR A 304 -6.30 11.91 -2.92
N GLY A 305 -7.06 11.89 -1.83
CA GLY A 305 -6.69 12.64 -0.66
C GLY A 305 -7.72 12.62 0.45
N ASN A 306 -7.52 13.54 1.39
CA ASN A 306 -8.47 13.80 2.47
C ASN A 306 -8.50 15.30 2.80
N TYR A 307 -9.59 15.71 3.41
CA TYR A 307 -9.73 17.05 3.95
C TYR A 307 -10.39 16.99 5.32
N ALA A 308 -10.17 18.04 6.09
CA ALA A 308 -10.84 18.23 7.35
C ALA A 308 -11.14 19.70 7.61
N VAL A 309 -12.24 19.94 8.29
CA VAL A 309 -12.65 21.25 8.79
C VAL A 309 -13.09 21.08 10.23
N GLY A 310 -12.58 21.91 11.12
CA GLY A 310 -12.95 21.88 12.52
C GLY A 310 -13.19 23.26 13.10
N LEU A 311 -13.77 23.25 14.30
CA LEU A 311 -13.96 24.39 15.17
C LEU A 311 -13.52 23.98 16.58
N GLY A 312 -12.57 24.70 17.14
CA GLY A 312 -12.06 24.48 18.49
C GLY A 312 -12.28 25.69 19.40
N ALA A 313 -12.38 25.41 20.69
CA ALA A 313 -12.47 26.39 21.76
C ALA A 313 -11.46 26.06 22.86
N VAL A 314 -10.66 27.05 23.23
CA VAL A 314 -9.70 26.99 24.33
C VAL A 314 -10.22 27.87 25.46
N VAL A 315 -10.64 27.24 26.56
CA VAL A 315 -11.26 27.91 27.71
C VAL A 315 -10.27 27.96 28.87
N TYR A 316 -9.94 29.17 29.31
CA TYR A 316 -8.96 29.53 30.33
C TYR A 316 -7.58 28.90 30.13
N ASN A 317 -7.24 28.53 28.89
CA ASN A 317 -6.06 27.75 28.56
C ASN A 317 -5.94 26.45 29.39
N LYS A 318 -7.09 25.86 29.75
CA LYS A 318 -7.19 24.64 30.57
C LYS A 318 -8.04 23.58 29.91
N TYR A 319 -9.15 23.98 29.29
CA TYR A 319 -10.07 23.08 28.60
C TYR A 319 -9.99 23.32 27.10
N PHE A 320 -9.72 22.26 26.35
CA PHE A 320 -9.58 22.27 24.90
C PHE A 320 -10.71 21.41 24.33
N VAL A 321 -11.64 22.03 23.60
CA VAL A 321 -12.78 21.36 22.98
C VAL A 321 -12.66 21.53 21.47
N ASP A 322 -12.65 20.43 20.72
CA ASP A 322 -12.51 20.44 19.27
C ASP A 322 -13.64 19.62 18.62
N LEU A 323 -14.36 20.21 17.69
CA LEU A 323 -15.27 19.51 16.78
C LEU A 323 -14.64 19.49 15.39
N LYS A 324 -14.41 18.32 14.81
CA LYS A 324 -13.73 18.16 13.51
C LYS A 324 -14.51 17.22 12.60
N TYR A 325 -14.84 17.69 11.40
CA TYR A 325 -15.29 16.84 10.29
C TYR A 325 -14.09 16.44 9.45
N VAL A 326 -13.98 15.16 9.11
CA VAL A 326 -12.94 14.60 8.25
C VAL A 326 -13.61 13.78 7.17
N ASP A 327 -13.18 13.96 5.93
CA ASP A 327 -13.61 13.14 4.81
C ASP A 327 -12.46 12.88 3.84
N SER A 328 -12.67 11.89 2.98
CA SER A 328 -11.71 11.47 1.97
C SER A 328 -12.32 11.53 0.58
N PHE A 329 -11.47 11.62 -0.43
CA PHE A 329 -11.86 11.55 -1.83
C PHE A 329 -10.84 10.71 -2.61
N GLY A 330 -11.29 10.16 -3.73
CA GLY A 330 -10.46 9.38 -4.63
C GLY A 330 -11.29 8.77 -5.74
N GLN A 331 -10.69 7.89 -6.51
CA GLN A 331 -11.37 7.18 -7.60
C GLN A 331 -11.38 5.68 -7.31
N THR A 332 -12.42 5.02 -7.79
CA THR A 332 -12.56 3.57 -7.70
C THR A 332 -12.90 3.00 -9.06
N ASP A 333 -12.25 1.91 -9.40
CA ASP A 333 -12.61 1.12 -10.57
C ASP A 333 -13.49 -0.04 -10.12
N LYS A 334 -14.59 -0.22 -10.84
CA LYS A 334 -15.58 -1.26 -10.56
C LYS A 334 -15.34 -2.44 -11.48
N CYS A 335 -15.52 -3.63 -10.91
CA CYS A 335 -15.61 -4.85 -11.67
C CYS A 335 -17.05 -5.01 -12.18
N ASN A 336 -17.30 -4.83 -13.48
CA ASN A 336 -18.60 -5.10 -14.09
C ASN A 336 -18.62 -6.50 -14.70
N THR A 337 -17.54 -6.85 -15.40
CA THR A 337 -17.33 -8.13 -16.05
C THR A 337 -16.32 -8.92 -15.25
N SER A 338 -16.80 -9.94 -14.55
CA SER A 338 -15.91 -10.95 -14.00
C SER A 338 -15.17 -11.65 -15.14
N GLY A 339 -13.93 -12.06 -14.92
CA GLY A 339 -13.13 -12.78 -15.92
C GLY A 339 -13.79 -14.08 -16.44
N VAL A 340 -14.89 -14.52 -15.82
CA VAL A 340 -15.63 -15.78 -16.01
C VAL A 340 -15.99 -16.14 -17.47
N SER A 341 -15.91 -15.21 -18.43
CA SER A 341 -16.47 -15.43 -19.77
C SER A 341 -15.68 -14.82 -20.94
N THR A 342 -14.47 -14.29 -20.71
CA THR A 342 -13.87 -13.30 -21.63
C THR A 342 -12.50 -13.69 -22.22
N GLY A 343 -12.04 -14.93 -22.03
CA GLY A 343 -10.77 -15.41 -22.60
C GLY A 343 -9.51 -14.98 -21.80
N PRO A 344 -8.30 -15.24 -22.32
CA PRO A 344 -7.04 -15.14 -21.56
C PRO A 344 -6.68 -13.73 -21.06
N THR A 345 -7.25 -12.68 -21.66
CA THR A 345 -6.99 -11.28 -21.30
C THR A 345 -8.22 -10.54 -20.79
N GLY A 346 -9.30 -11.28 -20.55
CA GLY A 346 -10.61 -10.70 -20.27
C GLY A 346 -10.91 -10.52 -18.79
N GLY A 347 -11.88 -9.64 -18.52
CA GLY A 347 -12.33 -9.27 -17.18
C GLY A 347 -11.77 -7.91 -16.74
N ASP A 348 -12.45 -7.33 -15.75
CA ASP A 348 -12.15 -5.98 -15.25
C ASP A 348 -11.19 -6.00 -14.04
N GLY A 349 -10.59 -7.16 -13.72
CA GLY A 349 -9.62 -7.26 -12.64
C GLY A 349 -8.36 -6.45 -12.92
N SER A 350 -7.63 -6.07 -11.86
CA SER A 350 -6.41 -5.26 -11.99
C SER A 350 -5.14 -6.10 -12.21
N THR A 351 -5.16 -7.40 -11.87
CA THR A 351 -4.02 -8.32 -11.94
C THR A 351 -4.44 -9.64 -12.59
N PRO A 352 -3.60 -10.27 -13.44
CA PRO A 352 -3.88 -11.60 -13.96
C PRO A 352 -3.84 -12.65 -12.83
N ASN A 353 -4.78 -13.58 -12.81
CA ASN A 353 -5.00 -14.46 -11.67
C ASN A 353 -4.31 -15.83 -11.84
N ALA A 354 -3.31 -16.14 -11.02
CA ALA A 354 -2.59 -17.42 -11.04
C ALA A 354 -3.52 -18.62 -10.79
N PHE A 355 -4.60 -18.40 -10.03
CA PHE A 355 -5.56 -19.42 -9.66
C PHE A 355 -6.60 -19.70 -10.76
N SER A 356 -6.66 -18.85 -11.79
CA SER A 356 -7.48 -19.04 -12.98
C SER A 356 -6.80 -19.93 -14.00
N GLY A 357 -7.55 -20.79 -14.68
CA GLY A 357 -6.97 -21.75 -15.62
C GLY A 357 -6.24 -21.08 -16.79
N ASN A 358 -6.69 -19.90 -17.22
CA ASN A 358 -6.15 -19.11 -18.32
C ASN A 358 -5.51 -17.77 -17.90
N GLU A 359 -5.27 -17.56 -16.60
CA GLU A 359 -4.64 -16.33 -16.07
C GLU A 359 -5.37 -15.03 -16.41
N ASN A 360 -6.69 -15.10 -16.59
CA ASN A 360 -7.53 -13.93 -16.85
C ASN A 360 -7.53 -12.91 -15.68
N TYR A 361 -8.11 -11.73 -15.94
CA TYR A 361 -8.24 -10.64 -14.98
C TYR A 361 -9.53 -10.82 -14.18
N ALA A 362 -9.53 -11.84 -13.31
CA ALA A 362 -10.68 -12.18 -12.49
C ALA A 362 -10.96 -11.12 -11.42
N CYS A 363 -12.24 -10.84 -11.19
CA CYS A 363 -12.73 -9.95 -10.15
C CYS A 363 -14.18 -10.30 -9.82
N TYR A 364 -14.69 -9.84 -8.67
CA TYR A 364 -16.07 -10.05 -8.27
C TYR A 364 -16.97 -8.96 -8.88
N ALA A 365 -17.92 -9.34 -9.73
CA ALA A 365 -18.83 -8.40 -10.38
C ALA A 365 -19.67 -7.62 -9.36
N GLY A 366 -19.76 -6.31 -9.52
CA GLY A 366 -20.35 -5.38 -8.56
C GLY A 366 -19.42 -4.97 -7.41
N GLY A 367 -18.22 -5.56 -7.33
CA GLY A 367 -17.15 -5.13 -6.43
C GLY A 367 -16.21 -4.10 -7.06
N TYR A 368 -15.17 -3.73 -6.31
CA TYR A 368 -14.08 -2.87 -6.80
C TYR A 368 -12.91 -3.73 -7.30
N SER A 369 -12.29 -3.33 -8.40
CA SER A 369 -11.10 -3.97 -8.97
C SER A 369 -9.80 -3.25 -8.59
N SER A 370 -9.87 -1.94 -8.30
CA SER A 370 -8.77 -1.11 -7.81
C SER A 370 -9.27 0.19 -7.19
N PHE A 371 -8.43 0.84 -6.40
CA PHE A 371 -8.69 2.11 -5.70
C PHE A 371 -7.50 3.01 -5.92
N SER A 372 -7.70 4.29 -6.24
CA SER A 372 -6.58 5.21 -6.48
C SER A 372 -5.70 5.42 -5.24
N GLY A 373 -6.19 5.13 -4.04
CA GLY A 373 -5.41 5.12 -2.81
C GLY A 373 -6.29 4.98 -1.57
N GLY A 374 -5.72 5.23 -0.38
CA GLY A 374 -6.47 5.12 0.89
C GLY A 374 -7.71 6.02 0.96
N GLY A 375 -7.64 7.22 0.35
CA GLY A 375 -8.77 8.16 0.30
C GLY A 375 -10.02 7.55 -0.33
N ALA A 376 -9.87 6.91 -1.50
CA ALA A 376 -10.96 6.26 -2.24
C ALA A 376 -11.67 5.15 -1.44
N THR A 377 -10.98 4.49 -0.51
CA THR A 377 -11.60 3.43 0.32
C THR A 377 -12.56 3.97 1.39
N THR A 378 -12.47 5.27 1.67
CA THR A 378 -13.24 5.98 2.69
C THR A 378 -14.01 7.16 2.11
N GLU A 379 -14.07 7.27 0.79
CA GLU A 379 -14.92 8.24 0.09
C GLU A 379 -16.38 8.08 0.56
N ASP A 380 -17.05 9.22 0.77
CA ASP A 380 -18.41 9.33 1.30
C ASP A 380 -18.61 8.70 2.70
N ARG A 381 -17.53 8.47 3.45
CA ARG A 381 -17.57 7.95 4.83
C ARG A 381 -17.08 8.97 5.85
N GLY A 382 -17.30 10.25 5.56
CA GLY A 382 -16.92 11.34 6.44
C GLY A 382 -17.41 11.15 7.88
N ALA A 383 -16.56 11.52 8.83
CA ALA A 383 -16.81 11.35 10.25
C ALA A 383 -16.65 12.67 11.01
N VAL A 384 -17.50 12.84 12.03
CA VAL A 384 -17.41 13.96 12.96
C VAL A 384 -16.81 13.47 14.28
N TYR A 385 -15.75 14.13 14.71
CA TYR A 385 -15.04 13.84 15.95
C TYR A 385 -15.22 15.00 16.92
N LEU A 386 -15.66 14.69 18.15
CA LEU A 386 -15.63 15.61 19.28
C LEU A 386 -14.51 15.17 20.22
N THR A 387 -13.53 16.04 20.42
CA THR A 387 -12.41 15.82 21.33
C THR A 387 -12.47 16.81 22.47
N MET A 388 -12.26 16.33 23.69
CA MET A 388 -12.09 17.18 24.87
C MET A 388 -10.81 16.79 25.60
N LYS A 389 -9.95 17.77 25.86
CA LYS A 389 -8.72 17.61 26.64
C LYS A 389 -8.71 18.63 27.77
N THR A 390 -8.13 18.23 28.90
CA THR A 390 -7.91 19.12 30.04
C THR A 390 -6.47 19.00 30.49
N THR A 391 -5.88 20.11 30.90
CA THR A 391 -4.57 20.15 31.58
C THR A 391 -4.79 20.54 33.04
N PHE A 392 -4.15 19.80 33.95
CA PHE A 392 -4.23 20.05 35.40
C PHE A 392 -3.11 20.95 35.88
#